data_AF-A0A8B2NYR0-F1
#
_entry.id   AF-A0A8B2NYR0-F1
#
_cell.length_a   1.000
_cell.length_b   1.000
_cell.length_c   1.000
_cell.angle_alpha   90.00
_cell.angle_beta   90.00
_cell.angle_gamma   90.00
#
_symmetry.space_group_name_H-M   'P 1'
#
loop_
_entity.id
_entity.type
_entity.pdbx_description
1 polymer ?
#
loop_
_entity_poly.entity_id
_entity_poly.type
_entity_poly.pdbx_seq_one_letter_code
_entity_poly.pdbx_strand_id
1 'polypeptide(L)'
;MPHSFWSSVRRGAAYGLPVLTALAPLAVLFGALAVGRGMSPFEATVMSATVFAGAAQFVAIDLWGHSAPLWSILVSVLAINFRHLLYSAAVTPVIRHLPWRIKIPAFFVLIDPAFAFIQENKPRLDLVAYFSLGISLYIAWVTATVFGVLFGQLLSDPEAYALDMLMPIYFLALVVSFRHRPNWGLTVVATFVVSSLVYKAPEWGVTFLGPPWHITLGGLGGMIAAAIAARPDPPEVSEAAATPAPMSPRIMDPAE
;
A
#
# COMPACT_ATOMS: atom_id res chain seq x y z
N MET A 1 -21.13 -16.39 11.23
CA MET A 1 -20.70 -17.79 11.03
C MET A 1 -19.28 -17.77 10.45
N PRO A 2 -18.39 -18.72 10.81
CA PRO A 2 -17.11 -18.82 10.12
C PRO A 2 -17.38 -19.05 8.62
N HIS A 3 -16.78 -18.21 7.79
CA HIS A 3 -16.85 -18.35 6.34
C HIS A 3 -16.21 -19.69 5.95
N SER A 4 -16.81 -20.40 4.99
CA SER A 4 -16.14 -21.55 4.38
C SER A 4 -14.87 -21.07 3.68
N PHE A 5 -13.82 -21.90 3.66
CA PHE A 5 -12.55 -21.57 3.01
C PHE A 5 -12.74 -20.96 1.61
N TRP A 6 -13.58 -21.60 0.78
CA TRP A 6 -13.89 -21.14 -0.58
C TRP A 6 -14.64 -19.80 -0.62
N SER A 7 -15.47 -19.51 0.37
CA SER A 7 -16.14 -18.20 0.45
C SER A 7 -15.16 -17.09 0.79
N SER A 8 -14.17 -17.34 1.66
CA SER A 8 -13.10 -16.38 1.94
C SER A 8 -12.19 -16.15 0.74
N VAL A 9 -11.82 -17.22 0.02
CA VAL A 9 -11.07 -17.11 -1.26
C VAL A 9 -11.83 -16.25 -2.26
N ARG A 10 -13.10 -16.56 -2.53
CA ARG A 10 -13.93 -15.78 -3.45
C ARG A 10 -14.06 -14.32 -3.03
N ARG A 11 -14.18 -14.05 -1.73
CA ARG A 11 -14.27 -12.67 -1.22
C ARG A 11 -12.98 -11.89 -1.47
N GLY A 12 -11.82 -12.49 -1.19
CA GLY A 12 -10.52 -11.87 -1.44
C GLY A 12 -10.28 -11.59 -2.92
N ALA A 13 -10.52 -12.58 -3.78
CA ALA A 13 -10.40 -12.41 -5.23
C ALA A 13 -11.38 -11.36 -5.78
N ALA A 14 -12.63 -11.37 -5.33
CA ALA A 14 -13.65 -10.40 -5.75
C ALA A 14 -13.32 -8.97 -5.30
N TYR A 15 -12.74 -8.79 -4.12
CA TYR A 15 -12.25 -7.48 -3.66
C TYR A 15 -11.14 -6.94 -4.58
N GLY A 16 -10.31 -7.82 -5.13
CA GLY A 16 -9.23 -7.45 -6.05
C GLY A 16 -9.70 -7.10 -7.46
N LEU A 17 -10.89 -7.54 -7.91
CA LEU A 17 -11.32 -7.36 -9.30
C LEU A 17 -11.32 -5.88 -9.77
N PRO A 18 -11.89 -4.91 -9.02
CA PRO A 18 -11.85 -3.50 -9.43
C PRO A 18 -10.43 -2.91 -9.40
N VAL A 19 -9.54 -3.48 -8.60
CA VAL A 19 -8.14 -3.05 -8.51
C VAL A 19 -7.34 -3.57 -9.72
N LEU A 20 -7.62 -4.80 -10.15
CA LEU A 20 -6.96 -5.42 -11.30
C LEU A 20 -7.19 -4.66 -12.61
N THR A 21 -8.35 -4.05 -12.79
CA THR A 21 -8.64 -3.25 -14.00
C THR A 21 -7.72 -2.03 -14.11
N ALA A 22 -7.30 -1.47 -12.97
CA ALA A 22 -6.33 -0.37 -12.93
C ALA A 22 -4.87 -0.86 -12.98
N LEU A 23 -4.56 -1.96 -12.27
CA LEU A 23 -3.18 -2.45 -12.15
C LEU A 23 -2.68 -3.21 -13.38
N ALA A 24 -3.54 -3.94 -14.11
CA ALA A 24 -3.10 -4.73 -15.25
C ALA A 24 -2.53 -3.87 -16.40
N PRO A 25 -3.17 -2.76 -16.83
CA PRO A 25 -2.57 -1.86 -17.83
C PRO A 25 -1.25 -1.26 -17.37
N LEU A 26 -1.15 -0.90 -16.08
CA LEU A 26 0.09 -0.40 -15.47
C LEU A 26 1.21 -1.44 -15.52
N ALA A 27 0.91 -2.71 -15.24
CA ALA A 27 1.89 -3.79 -15.30
C ALA A 27 2.35 -4.08 -16.73
N VAL A 28 1.43 -4.06 -17.71
CA VAL A 28 1.79 -4.16 -19.15
C VAL A 28 2.71 -3.01 -19.54
N LEU A 29 2.35 -1.78 -19.17
CA LEU A 29 3.17 -0.60 -19.42
C LEU A 29 4.57 -0.75 -18.81
N PHE A 30 4.66 -1.19 -17.55
CA PHE A 30 5.93 -1.45 -16.90
C PHE A 30 6.80 -2.42 -17.72
N GLY A 31 6.23 -3.56 -18.13
CA GLY A 31 6.96 -4.56 -18.92
C GLY A 31 7.48 -4.01 -20.25
N ALA A 32 6.66 -3.24 -20.96
CA ALA A 32 7.04 -2.61 -22.22
C ALA A 32 8.16 -1.57 -22.02
N LEU A 33 8.02 -0.69 -21.03
CA LEU A 33 9.01 0.35 -20.73
C LEU A 33 10.33 -0.22 -20.22
N ALA A 34 10.31 -1.32 -19.45
CA ALA A 34 11.52 -1.95 -18.93
C ALA A 34 12.42 -2.45 -20.07
N VAL A 35 11.83 -3.17 -21.04
CA VAL A 35 12.55 -3.63 -22.24
C VAL A 35 12.97 -2.45 -23.12
N GLY A 36 12.10 -1.45 -23.29
CA GLY A 36 12.41 -0.22 -24.03
C GLY A 36 13.58 0.58 -23.44
N ARG A 37 13.81 0.48 -22.13
CA ARG A 37 14.96 1.09 -21.44
C ARG A 37 16.17 0.16 -21.30
N GLY A 38 16.21 -0.92 -22.07
CA GLY A 38 17.39 -1.78 -22.21
C GLY A 38 17.52 -2.90 -21.18
N MET A 39 16.50 -3.15 -20.34
CA MET A 39 16.48 -4.35 -19.51
C MET A 39 16.17 -5.58 -20.36
N SER A 40 16.80 -6.71 -20.05
CA SER A 40 16.39 -7.97 -20.66
C SER A 40 14.99 -8.39 -20.19
N PRO A 41 14.24 -9.16 -20.99
CA PRO A 41 12.96 -9.76 -20.59
C PRO A 41 13.01 -10.49 -19.25
N PHE A 42 14.14 -11.17 -18.98
CA PHE A 42 14.36 -11.90 -17.75
C PHE A 42 14.51 -10.96 -16.55
N GLU A 43 15.35 -9.93 -16.66
CA GLU A 43 15.55 -8.94 -15.58
C GLU A 43 14.25 -8.21 -15.24
N ALA A 44 13.50 -7.76 -16.25
CA ALA A 44 12.21 -7.09 -16.05
C ALA A 44 11.20 -8.00 -15.32
N THR A 45 11.14 -9.28 -15.70
CA THR A 45 10.24 -10.26 -15.10
C THR A 45 10.64 -10.59 -13.65
N VAL A 46 11.93 -10.82 -13.41
CA VAL A 46 12.46 -11.09 -12.06
C VAL A 46 12.25 -9.89 -11.15
N MET A 47 12.51 -8.68 -11.63
CA MET A 47 12.22 -7.45 -10.88
C MET A 47 10.74 -7.37 -10.51
N SER A 48 9.84 -7.65 -11.45
CA SER A 48 8.40 -7.62 -11.18
C SER A 48 7.95 -8.65 -10.16
N ALA A 49 8.46 -9.89 -10.27
CA ALA A 49 8.15 -10.96 -9.34
C ALA A 49 8.72 -10.75 -7.93
N THR A 50 9.88 -10.11 -7.79
CA THR A 50 10.59 -9.99 -6.51
C THR A 50 10.30 -8.68 -5.78
N VAL A 51 10.21 -7.56 -6.51
CA VAL A 51 9.97 -6.24 -5.92
C VAL A 51 8.49 -6.07 -5.60
N PHE A 52 7.60 -6.52 -6.49
CA PHE A 52 6.14 -6.44 -6.36
C PHE A 52 5.64 -5.09 -5.80
N ALA A 53 6.20 -3.99 -6.30
CA ALA A 53 5.90 -2.64 -5.85
C ALA A 53 5.94 -1.68 -7.05
N GLY A 54 4.79 -1.51 -7.71
CA GLY A 54 4.69 -0.80 -8.99
C GLY A 54 5.38 0.56 -9.01
N ALA A 55 5.08 1.46 -8.08
CA ALA A 55 5.69 2.79 -8.05
C ALA A 55 7.23 2.76 -7.99
N ALA A 56 7.79 1.88 -7.17
CA ALA A 56 9.24 1.73 -7.07
C ALA A 56 9.84 1.12 -8.35
N GLN A 57 9.11 0.22 -9.00
CA GLN A 57 9.53 -0.36 -10.28
C GLN A 57 9.60 0.68 -11.39
N PHE A 58 8.60 1.55 -11.51
CA PHE A 58 8.57 2.63 -12.50
C PHE A 58 9.71 3.63 -12.30
N VAL A 59 9.98 4.03 -11.06
CA VAL A 59 11.12 4.92 -10.77
C VAL A 59 12.45 4.23 -11.03
N ALA A 60 12.57 2.95 -10.69
CA ALA A 60 13.79 2.20 -10.95
C ALA A 60 14.08 2.07 -12.45
N ILE A 61 13.09 1.77 -13.29
CA ILE A 61 13.32 1.71 -14.75
C ILE A 61 13.61 3.09 -15.33
N ASP A 62 12.99 4.15 -14.81
CA ASP A 62 13.27 5.50 -15.30
C ASP A 62 14.71 5.91 -15.03
N LEU A 63 15.19 5.70 -13.80
CA LEU A 63 16.60 5.93 -13.44
C LEU A 63 17.55 4.99 -14.20
N TRP A 64 17.14 3.75 -14.45
CA TRP A 64 17.89 2.79 -15.25
C TRP A 64 18.12 3.31 -16.68
N GLY A 65 17.08 3.82 -17.33
CA GLY A 65 17.17 4.39 -18.69
C GLY A 65 18.08 5.61 -18.78
N HIS A 66 18.18 6.40 -17.69
CA HIS A 66 19.10 7.54 -17.60
C HIS A 66 20.53 7.14 -17.21
N SER A 67 20.84 5.83 -17.18
CA SER A 67 22.16 5.32 -16.74
C SER A 67 22.57 5.84 -15.36
N ALA A 68 21.60 6.04 -14.47
CA ALA A 68 21.88 6.49 -13.12
C ALA A 68 22.72 5.44 -12.37
N PRO A 69 23.62 5.87 -11.46
CA PRO A 69 24.37 4.93 -10.62
C PRO A 69 23.44 4.00 -9.85
N LEU A 70 23.79 2.71 -9.75
CA LEU A 70 22.96 1.69 -9.08
C LEU A 70 22.56 2.07 -7.66
N TRP A 71 23.46 2.72 -6.90
CA TRP A 71 23.16 3.16 -5.53
C TRP A 71 22.01 4.18 -5.49
N SER A 72 21.86 5.04 -6.50
CA SER A 72 20.78 6.03 -6.60
C SER A 72 19.44 5.35 -6.84
N ILE A 73 19.43 4.31 -7.68
CA ILE A 73 18.26 3.45 -7.92
C ILE A 73 17.83 2.78 -6.61
N LEU A 74 18.78 2.18 -5.89
CA LEU A 74 18.51 1.50 -4.62
C LEU A 74 17.95 2.46 -3.56
N VAL A 75 18.54 3.65 -3.41
CA VAL A 75 18.06 4.68 -2.48
C VAL A 75 16.65 5.15 -2.87
N SER A 76 16.37 5.33 -4.16
CA SER A 76 15.04 5.74 -4.65
C SER A 76 13.98 4.68 -4.42
N VAL A 77 14.30 3.42 -4.72
CA VAL A 77 13.42 2.27 -4.44
C VAL A 77 13.15 2.18 -2.94
N LEU A 78 14.18 2.32 -2.10
CA LEU A 78 14.04 2.29 -0.65
C LEU A 78 13.17 3.45 -0.13
N ALA A 79 13.42 4.67 -0.59
CA ALA A 79 12.69 5.87 -0.18
C ALA A 79 11.19 5.78 -0.52
N ILE A 80 10.87 5.32 -1.72
CA ILE A 80 9.48 5.09 -2.16
C ILE A 80 8.83 3.97 -1.34
N ASN A 81 9.56 2.87 -1.13
CA ASN A 81 9.04 1.72 -0.41
C ASN A 81 8.98 1.91 1.10
N PHE A 82 9.50 3.02 1.65
CA PHE A 82 9.36 3.36 3.07
C PHE A 82 7.89 3.33 3.54
N ARG A 83 6.93 3.56 2.64
CA ARG A 83 5.50 3.37 2.92
C ARG A 83 5.13 1.96 3.41
N HIS A 84 5.81 0.91 2.98
CA HIS A 84 5.58 -0.45 3.45
C HIS A 84 5.99 -0.63 4.91
N LEU A 85 7.01 0.12 5.37
CA LEU A 85 7.36 0.17 6.79
C LEU A 85 6.24 0.80 7.61
N LEU A 86 5.65 1.89 7.10
CA LEU A 86 4.49 2.55 7.72
C LEU A 86 3.26 1.63 7.74
N TYR A 87 2.97 0.93 6.64
CA TYR A 87 1.91 -0.07 6.59
C TYR A 87 2.15 -1.17 7.64
N SER A 88 3.37 -1.68 7.71
CA SER A 88 3.76 -2.73 8.66
C SER A 88 3.54 -2.30 10.11
N ALA A 89 3.91 -1.06 10.46
CA ALA A 89 3.65 -0.49 11.78
C ALA A 89 2.14 -0.39 12.06
N ALA A 90 1.35 0.11 11.09
CA ALA A 90 -0.09 0.29 11.24
C ALA A 90 -0.89 -1.03 11.32
N VAL A 91 -0.42 -2.10 10.67
CA VAL A 91 -1.09 -3.42 10.71
C VAL A 91 -0.64 -4.30 11.87
N THR A 92 0.46 -3.94 12.55
CA THR A 92 1.02 -4.72 13.68
C THR A 92 -0.02 -5.13 14.72
N PRO A 93 -0.94 -4.26 15.20
CA PRO A 93 -1.97 -4.66 16.17
C PRO A 93 -2.86 -5.80 15.71
N VAL A 94 -3.08 -5.93 14.40
CA VAL A 94 -3.94 -6.96 13.78
C VAL A 94 -3.19 -8.28 13.62
N ILE A 95 -1.93 -8.25 13.20
CA ILE A 95 -1.20 -9.47 12.79
C ILE A 95 -0.11 -9.91 13.78
N ARG A 96 0.15 -9.17 14.87
CA ARG A 96 1.22 -9.48 15.83
C ARG A 96 1.13 -10.88 16.45
N HIS A 97 -0.08 -11.41 16.59
CA HIS A 97 -0.34 -12.72 17.20
C HIS A 97 -0.01 -13.89 16.27
N LEU A 98 0.23 -13.64 14.97
CA LEU A 98 0.50 -14.69 13.99
C LEU A 98 1.95 -15.20 14.05
N PRO A 99 2.19 -16.49 13.70
CA PRO A 99 3.54 -17.03 13.60
C PRO A 99 4.31 -16.43 12.41
N TRP A 100 5.64 -16.42 12.51
CA TRP A 100 6.54 -15.83 11.49
C TRP A 100 6.32 -16.40 10.08
N ARG A 101 6.03 -17.70 9.98
CA ARG A 101 5.73 -18.39 8.72
C ARG A 101 4.50 -17.86 7.97
N ILE A 102 3.58 -17.20 8.67
CA ILE A 102 2.42 -16.52 8.08
C ILE A 102 2.73 -15.04 7.87
N LYS A 103 3.46 -14.41 8.80
CA LYS A 103 3.83 -12.99 8.71
C LYS A 103 4.71 -12.67 7.50
N ILE A 104 5.72 -13.48 7.20
CA ILE A 104 6.64 -13.23 6.06
C ILE A 104 5.87 -13.12 4.73
N PRO A 105 5.09 -14.15 4.31
CA PRO A 105 4.32 -14.03 3.07
C PRO A 105 3.22 -12.97 3.19
N ALA A 106 2.68 -12.71 4.38
CA ALA A 106 1.71 -11.65 4.56
C ALA A 106 2.31 -10.26 4.28
N PHE A 107 3.54 -9.99 4.74
CA PHE A 107 4.25 -8.75 4.45
C PHE A 107 4.67 -8.64 2.98
N PHE A 108 5.02 -9.75 2.34
CA PHE A 108 5.35 -9.75 0.91
C PHE A 108 4.17 -9.27 0.04
N VAL A 109 2.94 -9.68 0.36
CA VAL A 109 1.73 -9.25 -0.37
C VAL A 109 1.10 -7.96 0.17
N LEU A 110 1.74 -7.27 1.11
CA LEU A 110 1.23 -6.05 1.76
C LEU A 110 1.45 -4.81 0.87
N ILE A 111 0.69 -4.73 -0.22
CA ILE A 111 0.63 -3.56 -1.11
C ILE A 111 -0.56 -2.65 -0.78
N ASP A 112 -0.70 -1.50 -1.44
CA ASP A 112 -1.72 -0.47 -1.12
C ASP A 112 -3.15 -1.05 -1.00
N PRO A 113 -3.65 -1.88 -1.95
CA PRO A 113 -4.98 -2.48 -1.85
C PRO A 113 -5.11 -3.48 -0.70
N ALA A 114 -4.04 -4.22 -0.39
CA ALA A 114 -4.02 -5.17 0.72
C ALA A 114 -4.00 -4.44 2.07
N PHE A 115 -3.31 -3.30 2.16
CA PHE A 115 -3.38 -2.42 3.32
C PHE A 115 -4.79 -1.85 3.52
N ALA A 116 -5.42 -1.31 2.46
CA ALA A 116 -6.80 -0.83 2.51
C ALA A 116 -7.77 -1.93 2.97
N PHE A 117 -7.64 -3.14 2.42
CA PHE A 117 -8.41 -4.30 2.84
C PHE A 117 -8.27 -4.60 4.34
N ILE A 118 -7.04 -4.57 4.88
CA ILE A 118 -6.84 -4.76 6.33
C ILE A 118 -7.55 -3.66 7.11
N GLN A 119 -7.41 -2.39 6.71
CA GLN A 119 -8.00 -1.25 7.42
C GLN A 119 -9.53 -1.32 7.47
N GLU A 120 -10.18 -1.82 6.42
CA GLU A 120 -11.64 -2.01 6.35
C GLU A 120 -12.15 -3.20 7.15
N ASN A 121 -11.28 -4.19 7.43
CA ASN A 121 -11.63 -5.43 8.12
C ASN A 121 -11.04 -5.53 9.54
N LYS A 122 -10.54 -4.42 10.11
CA LYS A 122 -10.12 -4.39 11.52
C LYS A 122 -11.36 -4.47 12.45
N PRO A 123 -11.24 -5.08 13.65
CA PRO A 123 -10.03 -5.68 14.23
C PRO A 123 -9.80 -7.15 13.83
N ARG A 124 -10.76 -7.82 13.19
CA ARG A 124 -10.68 -9.26 12.87
C ARG A 124 -10.42 -9.49 11.38
N LEU A 125 -9.15 -9.74 11.04
CA LEU A 125 -8.74 -10.04 9.68
C LEU A 125 -9.00 -11.51 9.32
N ASP A 126 -9.74 -11.74 8.24
CA ASP A 126 -9.78 -13.04 7.58
C ASP A 126 -8.54 -13.22 6.70
N LEU A 127 -7.60 -14.04 7.18
CA LEU A 127 -6.34 -14.30 6.50
C LEU A 127 -6.51 -15.00 5.14
N VAL A 128 -7.52 -15.85 4.98
CA VAL A 128 -7.74 -16.55 3.71
C VAL A 128 -8.15 -15.56 2.64
N ALA A 129 -9.05 -14.64 2.97
CA ALA A 129 -9.43 -13.57 2.04
C ALA A 129 -8.26 -12.61 1.76
N TYR A 130 -7.46 -12.27 2.77
CA TYR A 130 -6.26 -11.43 2.61
C TYR A 130 -5.25 -12.06 1.65
N PHE A 131 -4.87 -13.33 1.86
CA PHE A 131 -3.94 -14.02 0.97
C PHE A 131 -4.53 -14.24 -0.42
N SER A 132 -5.83 -14.51 -0.52
CA SER A 132 -6.48 -14.63 -1.82
C SER A 132 -6.41 -13.32 -2.60
N LEU A 133 -6.65 -12.17 -1.96
CA LEU A 133 -6.47 -10.86 -2.58
C LEU A 133 -5.02 -10.68 -3.06
N GLY A 134 -4.05 -10.86 -2.15
CA GLY A 134 -2.64 -10.65 -2.44
C GLY A 134 -2.11 -11.54 -3.57
N ILE A 135 -2.45 -12.83 -3.56
CA ILE A 135 -2.04 -13.80 -4.59
C ILE A 135 -2.71 -13.48 -5.93
N SER A 136 -4.00 -13.14 -5.94
CA SER A 136 -4.69 -12.76 -7.18
C SER A 136 -4.07 -11.52 -7.82
N LEU A 137 -3.74 -10.50 -7.02
CA LEU A 137 -3.06 -9.30 -7.51
C LEU A 137 -1.63 -9.61 -8.00
N TYR A 138 -0.89 -10.44 -7.26
CA TYR A 138 0.46 -10.85 -7.63
C TYR A 138 0.52 -11.58 -8.97
N ILE A 139 -0.31 -12.62 -9.13
CA ILE A 139 -0.35 -13.42 -10.36
C ILE A 139 -0.73 -12.53 -11.54
N ALA A 140 -1.75 -11.69 -11.40
CA ALA A 140 -2.18 -10.79 -12.45
C ALA A 140 -1.09 -9.77 -12.82
N TRP A 141 -0.42 -9.18 -11.82
CA TRP A 141 0.65 -8.20 -12.02
C TRP A 141 1.84 -8.79 -12.79
N VAL A 142 2.34 -9.94 -12.35
CA VAL A 142 3.48 -10.60 -13.00
C VAL A 142 3.09 -11.08 -14.40
N THR A 143 1.90 -11.65 -14.56
CA THR A 143 1.40 -12.10 -15.88
C THR A 143 1.27 -10.91 -16.84
N ALA A 144 0.64 -9.82 -16.41
CA ALA A 144 0.51 -8.60 -17.19
C ALA A 144 1.88 -7.98 -17.52
N THR A 145 2.85 -8.04 -16.59
CA THR A 145 4.23 -7.63 -16.87
C THR A 145 4.83 -8.46 -17.99
N VAL A 146 4.70 -9.80 -17.94
CA VAL A 146 5.21 -10.69 -18.99
C VAL A 146 4.54 -10.38 -20.33
N PHE A 147 3.24 -10.10 -20.35
CA PHE A 147 2.56 -9.61 -21.55
C PHE A 147 3.20 -8.31 -22.07
N GLY A 148 3.48 -7.34 -21.18
CA GLY A 148 4.20 -6.11 -21.54
C GLY A 148 5.60 -6.35 -22.08
N VAL A 149 6.35 -7.29 -21.50
CA VAL A 149 7.69 -7.66 -21.95
C VAL A 149 7.67 -8.29 -23.34
N LEU A 150 6.71 -9.18 -23.62
CA LEU A 150 6.61 -9.92 -24.88
C LEU A 150 6.00 -9.08 -26.01
N PHE A 151 4.98 -8.28 -25.71
CA PHE A 151 4.19 -7.56 -26.69
C PHE A 151 4.39 -6.04 -26.63
N GLY A 152 5.27 -5.54 -25.75
CA GLY A 152 5.54 -4.12 -25.57
C GLY A 152 6.06 -3.42 -26.81
N GLN A 153 6.73 -4.13 -27.70
CA GLN A 153 7.18 -3.59 -28.99
C GLN A 153 6.03 -3.22 -29.94
N LEU A 154 4.81 -3.72 -29.68
CA LEU A 154 3.60 -3.30 -30.39
C LEU A 154 3.08 -1.93 -29.93
N LEU A 155 3.52 -1.46 -28.75
CA LEU A 155 3.23 -0.11 -28.25
C LEU A 155 4.29 0.86 -28.79
N SER A 156 4.11 1.29 -30.04
CA SER A 156 5.03 2.17 -30.75
C SER A 156 5.20 3.56 -30.11
N ASP A 157 4.19 4.05 -29.37
CA ASP A 157 4.25 5.33 -28.65
C ASP A 157 3.35 5.30 -27.40
N PRO A 158 3.92 5.02 -26.21
CA PRO A 158 3.15 5.02 -24.96
C PRO A 158 2.61 6.40 -24.54
N GLU A 159 3.27 7.49 -24.93
CA GLU A 159 2.85 8.86 -24.61
C GLU A 159 1.61 9.25 -25.40
N ALA A 160 1.50 8.80 -26.67
CA ALA A 160 0.30 9.00 -27.49
C ALA A 160 -0.98 8.43 -26.86
N TYR A 161 -0.85 7.42 -25.98
CA TYR A 161 -1.96 6.79 -25.28
C TYR A 161 -2.11 7.28 -23.82
N ALA A 162 -1.39 8.34 -23.42
CA ALA A 162 -1.35 8.88 -22.06
C ALA A 162 -1.00 7.82 -20.99
N LEU A 163 -0.20 6.82 -21.35
CA LEU A 163 0.14 5.72 -20.44
C LEU A 163 1.07 6.19 -19.32
N ASP A 164 1.87 7.23 -19.58
CA ASP A 164 2.68 7.97 -18.61
C ASP A 164 1.85 8.62 -17.49
N MET A 165 0.58 8.95 -17.75
CA MET A 165 -0.35 9.52 -16.76
C MET A 165 -1.03 8.47 -15.87
N LEU A 166 -0.94 7.18 -16.19
CA LEU A 166 -1.64 6.13 -15.43
C LEU A 166 -1.21 6.08 -13.96
N MET A 167 0.09 6.25 -13.67
CA MET A 167 0.61 6.17 -12.31
C MET A 167 0.18 7.37 -11.45
N PRO A 168 0.32 8.64 -11.90
CA PRO A 168 -0.27 9.79 -11.21
C PRO A 168 -1.77 9.66 -10.98
N ILE A 169 -2.54 9.21 -11.98
CA ILE A 169 -3.99 9.03 -11.88
C ILE A 169 -4.33 7.97 -10.83
N TYR A 170 -3.61 6.84 -10.81
CA TYR A 170 -3.80 5.79 -9.82
C TYR A 170 -3.61 6.30 -8.39
N PHE A 171 -2.52 7.03 -8.12
CA PHE A 171 -2.28 7.60 -6.80
C PHE A 171 -3.28 8.69 -6.42
N LEU A 172 -3.67 9.53 -7.37
CA LEU A 172 -4.70 10.54 -7.13
C LEU A 172 -6.04 9.89 -6.76
N ALA A 173 -6.45 8.85 -7.49
CA ALA A 173 -7.67 8.10 -7.20
C ALA A 173 -7.61 7.46 -5.80
N LEU A 174 -6.46 6.90 -5.41
CA LEU A 174 -6.25 6.37 -4.05
C LEU A 174 -6.39 7.48 -3.00
N VAL A 175 -5.71 8.62 -3.17
CA VAL A 175 -5.80 9.74 -2.22
C VAL A 175 -7.24 10.25 -2.09
N VAL A 176 -7.96 10.41 -3.21
CA VAL A 176 -9.36 10.85 -3.25
C VAL A 176 -10.30 9.84 -2.63
N SER A 177 -9.99 8.53 -2.67
CA SER A 177 -10.79 7.49 -2.00
C SER A 177 -10.84 7.68 -0.48
N PHE A 178 -9.81 8.29 0.12
CA PHE A 178 -9.73 8.58 1.55
C PHE A 178 -10.38 9.91 1.96
N ARG A 179 -11.06 10.62 1.06
CA ARG A 179 -11.64 11.97 1.32
C ARG A 179 -12.61 12.03 2.50
N HIS A 180 -13.18 10.90 2.88
CA HIS A 180 -14.13 10.80 4.00
C HIS A 180 -13.46 10.72 5.37
N ARG A 181 -12.12 10.59 5.43
CA ARG A 181 -11.37 10.53 6.69
C ARG A 181 -11.23 11.91 7.34
N PRO A 182 -11.23 11.99 8.69
CA PRO A 182 -10.96 13.25 9.38
C PRO A 182 -9.58 13.79 9.00
N ASN A 183 -9.45 15.11 8.98
CA ASN A 183 -8.20 15.81 8.65
C ASN A 183 -7.62 15.50 7.25
N TRP A 184 -8.40 14.89 6.33
CA TRP A 184 -7.92 14.54 4.98
C TRP A 184 -7.37 15.76 4.22
N GLY A 185 -8.13 16.86 4.17
CA GLY A 185 -7.71 18.08 3.45
C GLY A 185 -6.42 18.68 4.01
N LEU A 186 -6.29 18.76 5.34
CA LEU A 186 -5.07 19.21 6.01
C LEU A 186 -3.88 18.29 5.67
N THR A 187 -4.10 16.98 5.73
CA THR A 187 -3.07 15.96 5.45
C THR A 187 -2.56 16.10 4.01
N VAL A 188 -3.48 16.25 3.04
CA VAL A 188 -3.13 16.41 1.62
C VAL A 188 -2.35 17.71 1.39
N VAL A 189 -2.83 18.83 1.93
CA VAL A 189 -2.16 20.14 1.79
C VAL A 189 -0.79 20.13 2.43
N ALA A 190 -0.66 19.61 3.66
CA ALA A 190 0.63 19.51 4.35
C ALA A 190 1.60 18.60 3.59
N THR A 191 1.13 17.45 3.10
CA THR A 191 1.93 16.56 2.25
C THR A 191 2.42 17.29 1.01
N PHE A 192 1.51 17.96 0.30
CA PHE A 192 1.83 18.68 -0.94
C PHE A 192 2.86 19.79 -0.72
N VAL A 193 2.68 20.60 0.33
CA VAL A 193 3.60 21.69 0.68
C VAL A 193 4.98 21.11 1.01
N VAL A 194 5.06 20.13 1.90
CA VAL A 194 6.35 19.55 2.32
C VAL A 194 7.04 18.84 1.15
N SER A 195 6.31 18.07 0.34
CA SER A 195 6.84 17.46 -0.88
C SER A 195 7.42 18.52 -1.84
N SER A 196 6.69 19.61 -2.07
CA SER A 196 7.11 20.67 -2.99
C SER A 196 8.37 21.41 -2.50
N LEU A 197 8.44 21.69 -1.19
CA LEU A 197 9.61 22.31 -0.58
C LEU A 197 10.84 21.40 -0.70
N VAL A 198 10.69 20.10 -0.41
CA VAL A 198 11.79 19.12 -0.51
C VAL A 198 12.22 18.93 -1.97
N TYR A 199 11.29 18.93 -2.92
CA TYR A 199 11.62 18.81 -4.34
C TYR A 199 12.47 19.99 -4.84
N LYS A 200 12.16 21.22 -4.40
CA LYS A 200 12.88 22.44 -4.78
C LYS A 200 14.12 22.74 -3.95
N ALA A 201 14.37 22.00 -2.88
CA ALA A 201 15.52 22.21 -2.00
C ALA A 201 16.89 22.26 -2.71
N PRO A 202 17.16 21.50 -3.81
CA PRO A 202 18.42 21.64 -4.56
C PRO A 202 18.61 23.03 -5.17
N GLU A 203 17.53 23.70 -5.59
CA GLU A 203 17.58 25.06 -6.17
C GLU A 203 18.04 26.11 -5.15
N TRP A 204 17.88 25.81 -3.85
CA TRP A 204 18.31 26.68 -2.75
C TRP A 204 19.67 26.30 -2.17
N GLY A 205 20.43 25.44 -2.86
CA GLY A 205 21.76 25.00 -2.45
C GLY A 205 21.76 23.84 -1.45
N VAL A 206 20.60 23.26 -1.14
CA VAL A 206 20.48 22.09 -0.26
C VAL A 206 20.48 20.82 -1.10
N THR A 207 21.63 20.47 -1.67
CA THR A 207 21.77 19.41 -2.69
C THR A 207 21.50 18.00 -2.18
N PHE A 208 21.49 17.78 -0.87
CA PHE A 208 21.15 16.48 -0.26
C PHE A 208 19.65 16.25 -0.06
N LEU A 209 18.84 17.32 -0.14
CA LEU A 209 17.38 17.26 -0.09
C LEU A 209 16.85 17.48 -1.52
N GLY A 210 16.03 16.56 -2.02
CA GLY A 210 15.57 16.54 -3.41
C GLY A 210 14.92 15.19 -3.74
N PRO A 211 14.60 14.89 -5.00
CA PRO A 211 14.28 13.52 -5.43
C PRO A 211 15.35 12.52 -4.95
N PRO A 212 14.97 11.39 -4.31
CA PRO A 212 13.62 10.83 -4.12
C PRO A 212 12.91 11.23 -2.81
N TRP A 213 13.54 12.01 -1.93
CA TRP A 213 13.08 12.29 -0.56
C TRP A 213 11.77 13.05 -0.45
N HIS A 214 11.35 13.76 -1.50
CA HIS A 214 10.10 14.52 -1.51
C HIS A 214 8.87 13.63 -1.24
N ILE A 215 8.90 12.36 -1.65
CA ILE A 215 7.81 11.41 -1.40
C ILE A 215 7.73 11.06 0.09
N THR A 216 8.86 10.64 0.68
CA THR A 216 8.93 10.18 2.06
C THR A 216 8.71 11.32 3.05
N LEU A 217 9.42 12.43 2.87
CA LEU A 217 9.34 13.59 3.76
C LEU A 217 8.00 14.31 3.61
N GLY A 218 7.45 14.38 2.40
CA GLY A 218 6.08 14.84 2.17
C GLY A 218 5.06 14.04 2.96
N GLY A 219 5.10 12.71 2.84
CA GLY A 219 4.21 11.82 3.58
C GLY A 219 4.35 11.97 5.11
N LEU A 220 5.57 12.11 5.62
CA LEU A 220 5.82 12.40 7.04
C LEU A 220 5.21 13.75 7.47
N GLY A 221 5.36 14.79 6.64
CA GLY A 221 4.73 16.09 6.87
C GLY A 221 3.21 16.00 7.00
N GLY A 222 2.57 15.25 6.10
CA GLY A 222 1.13 14.96 6.17
C GLY A 222 0.73 14.24 7.45
N MET A 223 1.47 13.18 7.83
CA MET A 223 1.20 12.42 9.06
C MET A 223 1.37 13.27 10.32
N ILE A 224 2.40 14.11 10.39
CA ILE A 224 2.63 15.01 11.52
C ILE A 224 1.48 16.01 11.63
N ALA A 225 1.07 16.64 10.51
CA ALA A 225 -0.06 17.57 10.51
C ALA A 225 -1.36 16.88 10.96
N ALA A 226 -1.61 15.66 10.48
CA ALA A 226 -2.77 14.87 10.88
C ALA A 226 -2.74 14.51 12.38
N ALA A 227 -1.56 14.16 12.91
CA ALA A 227 -1.37 13.80 14.32
C ALA A 227 -1.56 15.00 15.25
N ILE A 228 -1.06 16.18 14.87
CA ILE A 228 -1.26 17.43 15.62
C ILE A 228 -2.75 17.82 15.63
N ALA A 229 -3.45 17.59 14.53
CA ALA A 229 -4.88 17.89 14.41
C ALA A 229 -5.80 16.77 14.94
N ALA A 230 -5.25 15.62 15.36
CA ALA A 230 -6.04 14.51 15.87
C ALA A 230 -6.59 14.88 17.26
N ARG A 231 -7.91 14.74 17.43
CA ARG A 231 -8.53 14.82 18.76
C ARG A 231 -8.44 13.44 19.41
N PRO A 232 -8.11 13.33 20.70
CA PRO A 232 -8.15 12.06 21.41
C PRO A 232 -9.55 11.45 21.31
N ASP A 233 -9.63 10.16 21.00
CA ASP A 233 -10.90 9.44 21.12
C ASP A 233 -11.35 9.46 22.60
N PRO A 234 -12.65 9.63 22.89
CA PRO A 234 -13.16 9.45 24.23
C PRO A 234 -12.77 8.06 24.75
N PRO A 235 -12.36 7.92 26.03
CA PRO A 235 -12.01 6.63 26.57
C PRO A 235 -13.18 5.65 26.37
N GLU A 236 -12.88 4.51 25.77
CA GLU A 236 -13.82 3.42 25.54
C GLU A 236 -14.42 3.02 26.90
N VAL A 237 -15.68 3.37 27.15
CA VAL A 237 -16.37 3.00 28.39
C VAL A 237 -16.46 1.48 28.38
N SER A 238 -15.61 0.85 29.19
CA SER A 238 -15.61 -0.60 29.37
C SER A 238 -17.00 -1.04 29.83
N GLU A 239 -17.76 -1.64 28.93
CA GLU A 239 -19.07 -2.25 29.18
C GLU A 239 -19.00 -3.35 30.26
N ALA A 240 -17.78 -3.76 30.65
CA ALA A 240 -17.52 -4.66 31.78
C ALA A 240 -17.88 -4.05 33.16
N ALA A 241 -17.98 -2.72 33.28
CA ALA A 241 -18.39 -2.06 34.53
C ALA A 241 -19.92 -1.99 34.72
N ALA A 242 -20.71 -2.39 33.72
CA ALA A 242 -22.18 -2.30 33.73
C ALA A 242 -22.89 -3.63 34.03
N THR A 243 -22.18 -4.69 34.40
CA THR A 243 -22.82 -5.92 34.89
C THR A 243 -23.13 -5.73 36.38
N PRO A 244 -24.41 -5.68 36.81
CA PRO A 244 -24.73 -5.68 38.23
C PRO A 244 -24.18 -6.97 38.85
N ALA A 245 -23.51 -6.87 39.99
CA ALA A 245 -23.07 -8.03 40.75
C ALA A 245 -24.24 -9.00 40.94
N PRO A 246 -24.05 -10.32 40.77
CA PRO A 246 -25.12 -11.29 41.00
C PRO A 246 -25.61 -11.12 42.45
N MET A 247 -26.93 -10.89 42.61
CA MET A 247 -27.55 -10.81 43.93
C MET A 247 -27.20 -12.07 44.70
N SER A 248 -26.53 -11.90 45.84
CA SER A 248 -26.29 -12.99 46.79
C SER A 248 -27.64 -13.62 47.17
N PRO A 249 -27.76 -14.96 47.16
CA PRO A 249 -28.96 -15.61 47.62
C PRO A 249 -29.17 -15.25 49.09
N ARG A 250 -30.33 -14.63 49.40
CA ARG A 250 -30.80 -14.45 50.77
C ARG A 250 -30.86 -15.84 51.42
N ILE A 251 -29.98 -16.08 52.38
CA ILE A 251 -30.12 -17.18 53.32
C ILE A 251 -31.41 -16.88 54.10
N MET A 252 -32.48 -17.64 53.84
CA MET A 252 -33.63 -17.66 54.74
C MET A 252 -33.17 -18.33 56.03
N ASP A 253 -33.25 -17.58 57.12
CA ASP A 253 -33.05 -18.09 58.47
C ASP A 253 -34.26 -18.96 58.84
N PRO A 254 -34.10 -20.22 59.27
CA PRO A 254 -35.22 -21.07 59.63
C PRO A 254 -35.63 -20.84 61.08
N ALA A 255 -36.46 -19.84 61.34
CA ALA A 255 -37.36 -19.77 62.51
C ALA A 255 -38.25 -18.52 62.45
N GLU A 256 -39.54 -18.72 62.17
CA GLU A 256 -40.69 -18.06 62.81
C GLU A 256 -42.00 -18.71 62.34
#